data_AF-Q745E8-F1
#
_entry.id   AF-Q745E8-F1
#
_cell.length_a   1.000
_cell.length_b   1.000
_cell.length_c   1.000
_cell.angle_alpha   90.00
_cell.angle_beta   90.00
_cell.angle_gamma   90.00
#
_symmetry.space_group_name_H-M   'P 1'
#
loop_
_entity.id
_entity.type
_entity.pdbx_description
1 polymer ?
#
loop_
_entity_poly.entity_id
_entity_poly.type
_entity_poly.pdbx_seq_one_letter_code
_entity_poly.pdbx_strand_id
1 'polypeptide(L)'
;MTAREQYDAGQPGSVEQAVRTAGQLIWNNLKQSEDLLKVMLREPDELGDLDEKTWQVITDNAYQRFADELAASNRAGRTSIPDPEAAAAVAIGSLSYAATLQALTGRLPGNTDEDRYFEAWVNQTVSVLAQYTNRRKPLNDNDNDSGAQT
;
A
#
# COMPACT_ATOMS: atom_id res chain seq x y z
N MET A 1 -32.42 11.18 -8.59
CA MET A 1 -31.39 10.62 -7.71
C MET A 1 -31.80 10.86 -6.28
N THR A 2 -31.95 9.80 -5.50
CA THR A 2 -32.50 9.88 -4.14
C THR A 2 -31.39 9.72 -3.11
N ALA A 3 -31.56 10.29 -1.92
CA ALA A 3 -30.60 10.23 -0.80
C ALA A 3 -30.21 8.79 -0.39
N ARG A 4 -30.93 7.76 -0.83
CA ARG A 4 -30.56 6.34 -0.68
C ARG A 4 -29.38 5.92 -1.57
N GLU A 5 -29.24 6.51 -2.76
CA GLU A 5 -28.08 6.26 -3.65
C GLU A 5 -26.80 6.93 -3.12
N GLN A 6 -26.94 7.95 -2.26
CA GLN A 6 -25.82 8.55 -1.53
C GLN A 6 -25.52 7.82 -0.21
N TYR A 7 -26.39 6.91 0.24
CA TYR A 7 -26.20 6.17 1.51
C TYR A 7 -25.47 4.84 1.31
N ASP A 8 -25.50 4.26 0.11
CA ASP A 8 -24.62 3.14 -0.27
C ASP A 8 -23.16 3.56 -0.52
N ALA A 9 -22.86 4.87 -0.42
CA ALA A 9 -21.49 5.41 -0.37
C ALA A 9 -20.84 5.28 1.03
N GLY A 10 -21.39 4.42 1.89
CA GLY A 10 -20.87 4.10 3.22
C GLY A 10 -19.77 3.04 3.22
N GLN A 11 -18.67 3.24 2.49
CA GLN A 11 -17.41 2.59 2.83
C GLN A 11 -16.44 3.63 3.40
N PRO A 12 -15.74 3.34 4.51
CA PRO A 12 -14.55 4.11 4.87
C PRO A 12 -13.65 4.16 3.63
N GLY A 13 -13.11 5.34 3.29
CA GLY A 13 -12.56 5.70 1.97
C GLY A 13 -12.01 4.54 1.14
N SER A 14 -12.38 4.49 -0.14
CA SER A 14 -12.09 3.36 -1.05
C SER A 14 -10.66 2.80 -0.89
N VAL A 15 -10.44 1.52 -1.19
CA VAL A 15 -9.11 0.88 -1.13
C VAL A 15 -8.04 1.74 -1.83
N GLU A 16 -8.41 2.38 -2.94
CA GLU A 16 -7.56 3.36 -3.64
C GLU A 16 -7.20 4.57 -2.78
N GLN A 17 -8.17 5.20 -2.11
CA GLN A 17 -7.92 6.33 -1.23
C GLN A 17 -7.01 5.93 -0.06
N ALA A 18 -7.22 4.75 0.52
CA ALA A 18 -6.36 4.24 1.59
C ALA A 18 -4.92 4.01 1.10
N VAL A 19 -4.74 3.38 -0.06
CA VAL A 19 -3.43 3.17 -0.70
C VAL A 19 -2.75 4.50 -0.99
N ARG A 20 -3.48 5.47 -1.55
CA ARG A 20 -2.97 6.80 -1.86
C ARG A 20 -2.49 7.51 -0.58
N THR A 21 -3.30 7.52 0.48
CA THR A 21 -2.92 8.16 1.75
C THR A 21 -1.68 7.50 2.35
N ALA A 22 -1.63 6.16 2.38
CA ALA A 22 -0.47 5.43 2.91
C ALA A 22 0.80 5.69 2.07
N GLY A 23 0.68 5.60 0.74
CA GLY A 23 1.77 5.87 -0.19
C GLY A 23 2.31 7.30 -0.06
N GLN A 24 1.42 8.29 0.10
CA GLN A 24 1.84 9.68 0.22
C GLN A 24 2.58 9.94 1.53
N LEU A 25 2.16 9.31 2.63
CA LEU A 25 2.88 9.37 3.90
C LEU A 25 4.29 8.77 3.78
N ILE A 26 4.40 7.59 3.16
CA ILE A 26 5.70 6.92 2.92
C ILE A 26 6.59 7.81 2.05
N TRP A 27 6.06 8.27 0.91
CA TRP A 27 6.77 9.10 -0.05
C TRP A 27 7.27 10.42 0.57
N ASN A 28 6.41 11.11 1.33
CA ASN A 28 6.78 12.35 2.00
C ASN A 28 7.85 12.12 3.07
N ASN A 29 7.75 11.05 3.87
CA ASN A 29 8.75 10.71 4.88
C ASN A 29 10.12 10.41 4.23
N LEU A 30 10.13 9.69 3.11
CA LEU A 30 11.36 9.41 2.36
C LEU A 30 12.00 10.69 1.83
N LYS A 31 11.21 11.60 1.26
CA LYS A 31 11.70 12.90 0.75
C LYS A 31 12.18 13.83 1.86
N GLN A 32 11.49 13.87 3.00
CA GLN A 32 11.95 14.63 4.17
C GLN A 32 13.26 14.08 4.75
N SER A 33 13.53 12.80 4.50
CA SER A 33 14.76 12.13 4.91
C SER A 33 15.85 12.16 3.83
N GLU A 34 15.73 13.00 2.79
CA GLU A 34 16.66 13.03 1.64
C GLU A 34 18.12 13.27 2.05
N ASP A 35 18.38 14.22 2.96
CA ASP A 35 19.74 14.52 3.41
C ASP A 35 20.32 13.37 4.22
N LEU A 36 19.50 12.72 5.06
CA LEU A 36 19.88 11.50 5.77
C LEU A 36 20.19 10.36 4.78
N LEU A 37 19.35 10.17 3.76
CA LEU A 37 19.56 9.17 2.70
C LEU A 37 20.89 9.39 1.96
N LYS A 38 21.22 10.63 1.60
CA LYS A 38 22.50 10.96 0.93
C LYS A 38 23.71 10.63 1.79
N VAL A 39 23.63 10.93 3.09
CA VAL A 39 24.70 10.65 4.06
C VAL A 39 24.90 9.14 4.21
N MET A 40 23.81 8.40 4.48
CA MET A 40 23.84 6.93 4.61
C MET A 40 24.38 6.22 3.37
N LEU A 41 24.10 6.73 2.17
CA LEU A 41 24.53 6.10 0.92
C LEU A 41 25.97 6.45 0.50
N ARG A 42 26.54 7.53 1.03
CA ARG A 42 27.91 7.96 0.71
C ARG A 42 28.96 7.36 1.64
N GLU A 43 28.64 7.24 2.93
CA GLU A 43 29.57 6.81 3.97
C GLU A 43 28.91 5.77 4.90
N PRO A 44 28.55 4.58 4.38
CA PRO A 44 27.84 3.56 5.17
C PRO A 44 28.62 3.08 6.42
N ASP A 45 29.95 3.28 6.43
CA ASP A 45 30.84 2.86 7.52
C ASP A 45 31.15 3.99 8.53
N GLU A 46 30.82 5.26 8.25
CA GLU A 46 31.18 6.40 9.14
C GLU A 46 30.07 6.81 10.13
N LEU A 47 28.89 6.17 10.08
CA LEU A 47 27.69 6.71 10.73
C LEU A 47 27.35 6.15 12.12
N GLY A 48 28.04 5.11 12.57
CA GLY A 48 27.88 4.56 13.93
C GLY A 48 26.45 4.09 14.25
N ASP A 49 26.12 3.90 15.54
CA ASP A 49 24.84 3.28 15.96
C ASP A 49 23.61 4.22 15.91
N LEU A 50 23.79 5.49 15.56
CA LEU A 50 22.78 6.56 15.75
C LEU A 50 21.91 6.81 14.52
N ASP A 51 22.40 6.54 13.31
CA ASP A 51 21.64 6.68 12.06
C ASP A 51 20.85 5.41 11.72
N GLU A 52 21.41 4.23 12.01
CA GLU A 52 20.82 2.93 11.75
C GLU A 52 19.51 2.74 12.53
N LYS A 53 19.46 3.22 13.79
CA LYS A 53 18.23 3.25 14.61
C LYS A 53 17.17 4.20 14.07
N THR A 54 17.55 5.36 13.55
CA THR A 54 16.58 6.34 13.03
C THR A 54 15.99 5.86 11.71
N TRP A 55 16.78 5.19 10.87
CA TRP A 55 16.30 4.59 9.63
C TRP A 55 15.45 3.34 9.87
N GLN A 56 15.90 2.38 10.68
CA GLN A 56 15.12 1.20 11.08
C GLN A 56 13.74 1.62 11.63
N VAL A 57 13.69 2.65 12.47
CA VAL A 57 12.42 3.13 13.03
C VAL A 57 11.50 3.74 11.96
N ILE A 58 12.02 4.37 10.90
CA ILE A 58 11.17 5.02 9.87
C ILE A 58 10.75 4.02 8.79
N THR A 59 11.67 3.19 8.28
CA THR A 59 11.36 2.24 7.20
C THR A 59 10.77 0.94 7.72
N ASP A 60 11.33 0.32 8.76
CA ASP A 60 10.82 -0.99 9.23
C ASP A 60 9.40 -0.88 9.80
N ASN A 61 9.07 0.24 10.46
CA ASN A 61 7.69 0.48 10.88
C ASN A 61 6.73 0.61 9.70
N ALA A 62 7.15 1.18 8.57
CA ALA A 62 6.31 1.26 7.38
C ALA A 62 6.10 -0.12 6.74
N TYR A 63 7.19 -0.91 6.61
CA TYR A 63 7.13 -2.28 6.09
C TYR A 63 6.22 -3.17 6.94
N GLN A 64 6.47 -3.23 8.25
CA GLN A 64 5.69 -4.07 9.17
C GLN A 64 4.24 -3.62 9.22
N ARG A 65 3.98 -2.31 9.34
CA ARG A 65 2.60 -1.81 9.40
C ARG A 65 1.82 -2.11 8.13
N PHE A 66 2.42 -1.96 6.95
CA PHE A 66 1.71 -2.25 5.71
C PHE A 66 1.47 -3.75 5.53
N ALA A 67 2.46 -4.59 5.86
CA ALA A 67 2.31 -6.05 5.88
C ALA A 67 1.20 -6.50 6.86
N ASP A 68 1.16 -5.92 8.05
CA ASP A 68 0.16 -6.20 9.08
C ASP A 68 -1.26 -5.86 8.62
N GLU A 69 -1.45 -4.75 7.92
CA GLU A 69 -2.74 -4.36 7.35
C GLU A 69 -3.21 -5.35 6.27
N LEU A 70 -2.31 -5.77 5.38
CA LEU A 70 -2.62 -6.79 4.37
C LEU A 70 -2.96 -8.13 5.02
N ALA A 71 -2.19 -8.53 6.05
CA ALA A 71 -2.45 -9.74 6.81
C ALA A 71 -3.78 -9.65 7.59
N ALA A 72 -4.10 -8.50 8.18
CA ALA A 72 -5.37 -8.25 8.86
C ALA A 72 -6.56 -8.31 7.89
N SER A 73 -6.40 -7.79 6.67
CA SER A 73 -7.39 -7.90 5.61
C SER A 73 -7.66 -9.35 5.20
N ASN A 74 -6.60 -10.16 5.08
CA ASN A 74 -6.73 -11.60 4.85
C ASN A 74 -7.44 -12.31 6.01
N ARG A 75 -7.04 -12.06 7.28
CA ARG A 75 -7.68 -12.64 8.47
C ARG A 75 -9.16 -12.27 8.58
N ALA A 76 -9.55 -11.08 8.13
CA ALA A 76 -10.94 -10.63 8.07
C ALA A 76 -11.72 -11.22 6.88
N GLY A 77 -11.09 -12.04 6.03
CA GLY A 77 -11.71 -12.65 4.85
C GLY A 77 -12.02 -11.66 3.72
N ARG A 78 -11.49 -10.43 3.79
CA ARG A 78 -11.70 -9.40 2.75
C ARG A 78 -10.85 -9.65 1.52
N THR A 79 -9.64 -10.17 1.72
CA THR A 79 -8.68 -10.48 0.67
C THR A 79 -8.11 -11.88 0.84
N SER A 80 -7.47 -12.40 -0.20
CA SER A 80 -6.72 -13.66 -0.21
C SER A 80 -5.34 -13.45 -0.84
N ILE A 81 -4.59 -12.46 -0.35
CA ILE A 81 -3.24 -12.15 -0.85
C ILE A 81 -2.31 -13.31 -0.46
N PRO A 82 -1.61 -13.98 -1.40
CA PRO A 82 -0.82 -15.17 -1.09
C PRO A 82 0.32 -14.94 -0.09
N ASP A 83 1.01 -13.80 -0.24
CA ASP A 83 2.10 -13.37 0.63
C ASP A 83 1.95 -11.87 0.94
N PRO A 84 1.27 -11.53 2.05
CA PRO A 84 1.07 -10.14 2.46
C PRO A 84 2.38 -9.38 2.73
N GLU A 85 3.37 -10.06 3.28
CA GLU A 85 4.65 -9.45 3.65
C GLU A 85 5.46 -9.12 2.39
N ALA A 86 5.61 -10.07 1.47
CA ALA A 86 6.30 -9.82 0.20
C ALA A 86 5.56 -8.78 -0.64
N ALA A 87 4.23 -8.78 -0.66
CA ALA A 87 3.44 -7.77 -1.37
C ALA A 87 3.68 -6.36 -0.81
N ALA A 88 3.71 -6.22 0.52
CA ALA A 88 4.04 -4.96 1.18
C ALA A 88 5.49 -4.52 0.87
N ALA A 89 6.43 -5.45 0.93
CA ALA A 89 7.84 -5.18 0.66
C ALA A 89 8.07 -4.65 -0.77
N VAL A 90 7.43 -5.25 -1.77
CA VAL A 90 7.51 -4.78 -3.17
C VAL A 90 6.92 -3.38 -3.32
N ALA A 91 5.75 -3.12 -2.73
CA ALA A 91 5.09 -1.83 -2.84
C ALA A 91 5.95 -0.71 -2.21
N ILE A 92 6.46 -0.92 -1.00
CA ILE A 92 7.28 0.08 -0.31
C ILE A 92 8.66 0.20 -0.98
N GLY A 93 9.28 -0.91 -1.37
CA GLY A 93 10.57 -0.92 -2.07
C GLY A 93 10.55 -0.10 -3.36
N SER A 94 9.43 -0.10 -4.10
CA SER A 94 9.26 0.75 -5.28
C SER A 94 9.31 2.25 -4.96
N LEU A 95 8.73 2.69 -3.84
CA LEU A 95 8.80 4.09 -3.39
C LEU A 95 10.18 4.42 -2.85
N SER A 96 10.76 3.53 -2.03
CA SER A 96 12.11 3.69 -1.48
C SER A 96 13.15 3.84 -2.60
N TYR A 97 13.10 2.98 -3.62
CA TYR A 97 14.03 3.07 -4.75
C TYR A 97 13.94 4.41 -5.49
N ALA A 98 12.73 4.88 -5.77
CA ALA A 98 12.54 6.16 -6.47
C ALA A 98 13.04 7.34 -5.63
N ALA A 99 12.75 7.36 -4.32
CA ALA A 99 13.23 8.40 -3.43
C ALA A 99 14.76 8.39 -3.32
N THR A 100 15.37 7.21 -3.20
CA THR A 100 16.83 7.06 -3.18
C THR A 100 17.47 7.54 -4.48
N LEU A 101 16.93 7.14 -5.63
CA LEU A 101 17.46 7.59 -6.93
C LEU A 101 17.33 9.11 -7.09
N GLN A 102 16.21 9.69 -6.65
CA GLN A 102 15.98 11.12 -6.66
C GLN A 102 16.97 11.85 -5.75
N ALA A 103 17.20 11.34 -4.54
CA ALA A 103 18.16 11.89 -3.59
C ALA A 103 19.60 11.88 -4.15
N LEU A 104 20.01 10.78 -4.79
CA LEU A 104 21.38 10.62 -5.29
C LEU A 104 21.65 11.37 -6.59
N THR A 105 20.66 11.45 -7.48
CA THR A 105 20.87 11.86 -8.88
C THR A 105 20.01 13.03 -9.33
N GLY A 106 19.04 13.45 -8.51
CA GLY A 106 18.00 14.40 -8.90
C GLY A 106 17.01 13.85 -9.93
N ARG A 107 17.05 12.55 -10.24
CA ARG A 107 16.21 11.89 -11.24
C ARG A 107 15.32 10.83 -10.62
N LEU A 108 14.15 10.62 -11.21
CA LEU A 108 13.26 9.50 -10.91
C LEU A 108 13.45 8.36 -11.92
N PRO A 109 12.97 7.14 -11.61
CA PRO A 109 13.06 6.00 -12.52
C PRO A 109 12.51 6.34 -13.92
N GLY A 110 13.28 6.03 -14.96
CA GLY A 110 12.90 6.33 -16.34
C GLY A 110 12.78 7.82 -16.67
N ASN A 111 13.26 8.73 -15.80
CA ASN A 111 13.03 10.18 -15.87
C ASN A 111 11.54 10.57 -15.97
N THR A 112 10.66 9.78 -15.37
CA THR A 112 9.25 10.15 -15.22
C THR A 112 9.11 11.22 -14.12
N ASP A 113 8.16 12.13 -14.26
CA ASP A 113 7.84 13.10 -13.21
C ASP A 113 7.18 12.43 -11.99
N GLU A 114 7.28 13.10 -10.85
CA GLU A 114 6.89 12.57 -9.54
C GLU A 114 5.43 12.14 -9.49
N ASP A 115 4.53 13.00 -9.97
CA ASP A 115 3.09 12.73 -9.96
C ASP A 115 2.77 11.49 -10.80
N ARG A 116 3.33 11.37 -11.99
CA ARG A 116 3.10 10.18 -12.84
C ARG A 116 3.68 8.90 -12.25
N TYR A 117 4.85 8.97 -11.61
CA TYR A 117 5.42 7.81 -10.93
C TYR A 117 4.52 7.35 -9.78
N PHE A 118 4.06 8.30 -8.96
CA PHE A 118 3.19 8.02 -7.83
C PHE A 118 1.82 7.49 -8.26
N GLU A 119 1.21 8.07 -9.30
CA GLU A 119 -0.04 7.55 -9.87
C GLU A 119 0.11 6.13 -10.43
N ALA A 120 1.22 5.85 -11.12
CA ALA A 120 1.49 4.49 -11.61
C ALA A 120 1.63 3.50 -10.44
N TRP A 121 2.31 3.91 -9.37
CA TRP A 121 2.44 3.11 -8.15
C TRP A 121 1.10 2.85 -7.46
N VAL A 122 0.23 3.86 -7.33
CA VAL A 122 -1.14 3.71 -6.76
C VAL A 122 -1.92 2.71 -7.60
N ASN A 123 -1.95 2.90 -8.92
CA ASN A 123 -2.69 2.03 -9.84
C ASN A 123 -2.23 0.58 -9.77
N GLN A 124 -0.91 0.33 -9.74
CA GLN A 124 -0.35 -1.00 -9.62
C GLN A 124 -0.72 -1.65 -8.28
N THR A 125 -0.57 -0.92 -7.18
CA THR A 125 -0.85 -1.42 -5.83
C THR A 125 -2.34 -1.75 -5.68
N VAL A 126 -3.22 -0.85 -6.10
CA VAL A 126 -4.69 -1.06 -6.08
C VAL A 126 -5.08 -2.25 -6.95
N SER A 127 -4.47 -2.41 -8.13
CA SER A 127 -4.76 -3.53 -9.03
C SER A 127 -4.41 -4.88 -8.37
N VAL A 128 -3.28 -4.96 -7.68
CA VAL A 128 -2.89 -6.17 -6.92
C VAL A 128 -3.90 -6.45 -5.81
N LEU A 129 -4.29 -5.44 -5.02
CA LEU A 129 -5.27 -5.63 -3.94
C LEU A 129 -6.65 -6.03 -4.48
N ALA A 130 -7.08 -5.41 -5.57
CA ALA A 130 -8.35 -5.71 -6.24
C ALA A 130 -8.38 -7.14 -6.80
N GLN A 131 -7.27 -7.60 -7.39
CA GLN A 131 -7.14 -8.97 -7.90
C GLN A 131 -7.36 -10.02 -6.80
N TYR A 132 -6.88 -9.75 -5.58
CA TYR A 132 -7.01 -10.66 -4.45
C TYR A 132 -8.20 -10.34 -3.53
N THR A 133 -9.08 -9.41 -3.91
CA THR A 133 -10.28 -9.11 -3.12
C THR A 133 -11.31 -10.22 -3.27
N ASN A 134 -11.78 -10.76 -2.14
CA ASN A 134 -12.80 -11.81 -2.13
C ASN A 134 -14.14 -11.20 -2.50
N ARG A 135 -14.66 -11.50 -3.70
CA ARG A 135 -16.03 -11.14 -4.07
C ARG A 135 -16.99 -12.02 -3.26
N ARG A 136 -17.83 -11.43 -2.41
CA ARG A 136 -18.95 -12.15 -1.80
C ARG A 136 -19.83 -12.72 -2.92
N LYS A 137 -20.03 -14.03 -2.92
CA LYS A 137 -21.09 -14.66 -3.71
C LYS A 137 -22.43 -14.11 -3.18
N PRO A 138 -23.33 -13.57 -4.03
CA PRO A 138 -24.67 -13.26 -3.57
C PRO A 138 -25.30 -14.55 -3.04
N LEU A 139 -25.92 -14.48 -1.86
CA LEU A 139 -26.71 -15.57 -1.32
C LEU A 139 -27.86 -15.80 -2.31
N ASN A 140 -27.86 -16.92 -3.03
CA ASN A 140 -28.99 -17.27 -3.88
C ASN A 140 -30.15 -17.66 -2.95
N ASP A 141 -31.19 -16.85 -2.94
CA ASP A 141 -32.44 -17.01 -2.18
C ASP A 141 -33.37 -18.11 -2.77
N ASN A 142 -32.81 -19.21 -3.28
CA ASN A 142 -33.57 -20.26 -3.99
C ASN A 142 -33.51 -21.65 -3.33
N ASP A 143 -33.34 -21.72 -2.01
CA ASP A 143 -33.51 -22.96 -1.22
C ASP A 143 -34.83 -22.95 -0.43
N ASN A 144 -35.93 -22.48 -1.05
CA ASN A 144 -37.25 -22.59 -0.46
C ASN A 144 -38.33 -23.00 -1.49
N ASP A 145 -38.09 -24.10 -2.20
CA ASP A 145 -39.17 -24.84 -2.87
C ASP A 145 -38.94 -26.35 -2.74
N SER A 146 -39.16 -26.86 -1.54
CA SER A 146 -39.27 -28.29 -1.26
C SER A 146 -40.16 -28.47 -0.05
N GLY A 147 -41.48 -28.42 -0.27
CA GLY A 147 -42.43 -28.82 0.75
C GLY A 147 -43.88 -28.37 0.52
N ALA A 148 -44.58 -29.02 -0.40
CA ALA A 148 -45.94 -29.53 -0.20
C ALA A 148 -46.52 -30.06 -1.53
N GLN A 149 -46.31 -31.35 -1.79
CA GLN A 149 -47.26 -32.15 -2.57
C GLN A 149 -47.93 -33.13 -1.60
N THR A 150 -49.17 -32.86 -1.23
CA THR A 150 -50.21 -33.84 -0.87
C THR A 150 -51.57 -33.22 -1.13
#